data_AF-A0AB39WDR3-F1
#
_entry.id   AF-A0AB39WDR3-F1
#
_cell.length_a   1.000
_cell.length_b   1.000
_cell.length_c   1.000
_cell.angle_alpha   90.00
_cell.angle_beta   90.00
_cell.angle_gamma   90.00
#
_symmetry.space_group_name_H-M   'P 1'
#
loop_
_entity.id
_entity.type
_entity.pdbx_description
1 polymer ?
#
loop_
_entity_poly.entity_id
_entity_poly.type
_entity_poly.pdbx_seq_one_letter_code
_entity_poly.pdbx_strand_id
1 'polypeptide(L)'
;MNLQKLTKPKTEYKSIALKSILLFVILILLFLIEIFVFWGIYGEGATASRISEIWYVEIILDYLPIVIIGGYLIYQIFKNFNEQKFIESKTNIITLVILIIIFLMRNEIQQLIF
;
A
#
# COMPACT_ATOMS: atom_id res chain seq x y z
N MET A 1 -26.94 -0.57 3.12
CA MET A 1 -25.63 -0.53 3.83
C MET A 1 -25.87 0.01 5.24
N ASN A 2 -25.80 -0.82 6.29
CA ASN A 2 -26.17 -0.36 7.65
C ASN A 2 -24.93 0.16 8.40
N LEU A 3 -24.64 1.45 8.20
CA LEU A 3 -23.46 2.16 8.75
C LEU A 3 -23.42 2.19 10.29
N GLN A 4 -24.57 2.03 10.96
CA GLN A 4 -24.67 2.09 12.42
C GLN A 4 -23.94 0.94 13.14
N LYS A 5 -23.60 -0.16 12.44
CA LYS A 5 -22.84 -1.27 13.05
C LYS A 5 -21.33 -1.00 13.11
N LEU A 6 -20.80 -0.05 12.33
CA LEU A 6 -19.37 0.32 12.31
C LEU A 6 -18.96 1.19 13.52
N THR A 7 -19.92 1.77 14.23
CA THR A 7 -19.67 2.68 15.36
C THR A 7 -19.54 1.96 16.71
N LYS A 8 -19.73 0.63 16.78
CA LYS A 8 -19.53 -0.12 18.03
C LYS A 8 -18.07 -0.08 18.50
N PRO A 9 -17.80 0.07 19.81
CA PRO A 9 -16.49 0.51 20.32
C PRO A 9 -15.40 -0.57 20.44
N LYS A 10 -15.67 -1.86 20.17
CA LYS A 10 -14.63 -2.91 20.26
C LYS A 10 -13.72 -2.87 19.03
N THR A 11 -12.62 -2.12 19.14
CA THR A 11 -11.57 -2.05 18.13
C THR A 11 -10.36 -2.85 18.63
N GLU A 12 -9.92 -3.87 17.88
CA GLU A 12 -8.79 -4.72 18.28
C GLU A 12 -7.44 -4.14 17.85
N TYR A 13 -6.95 -3.14 18.58
CA TYR A 13 -5.71 -2.41 18.25
C TYR A 13 -4.49 -3.29 17.98
N LYS A 14 -4.34 -4.43 18.68
CA LYS A 14 -3.26 -5.40 18.43
C LYS A 14 -3.33 -6.01 17.02
N SER A 15 -4.53 -6.39 16.59
CA SER A 15 -4.78 -6.95 15.25
C SER A 15 -4.51 -5.91 14.15
N ILE A 16 -4.89 -4.65 14.42
CA ILE A 16 -4.60 -3.52 13.52
C ILE A 16 -3.09 -3.33 13.34
N ALA A 17 -2.35 -3.26 14.45
CA ALA A 17 -0.91 -3.05 14.43
C ALA A 17 -0.19 -4.17 13.66
N LEU A 18 -0.52 -5.43 13.95
CA LEU A 18 0.13 -6.57 13.34
C LEU A 18 -0.16 -6.69 11.84
N LYS A 19 -1.41 -6.44 11.42
CA LYS A 19 -1.78 -6.38 9.99
C LYS A 19 -1.10 -5.23 9.27
N SER A 20 -1.01 -4.06 9.91
CA SER A 20 -0.36 -2.88 9.33
C SER A 20 1.13 -3.10 9.15
N ILE A 21 1.81 -3.69 10.14
CA ILE A 21 3.24 -4.08 10.04
C ILE A 21 3.43 -5.09 8.90
N LEU A 22 2.60 -6.12 8.83
CA LEU A 22 2.68 -7.13 7.77
C LEU A 22 2.51 -6.50 6.38
N LEU A 23 1.51 -5.63 6.20
CA LEU A 23 1.28 -4.90 4.96
C LEU A 23 2.47 -4.01 4.60
N PHE A 24 3.09 -3.37 5.58
CA PHE A 24 4.28 -2.54 5.38
C PHE A 24 5.48 -3.38 4.92
N VAL A 25 5.71 -4.54 5.53
CA VAL A 25 6.76 -5.49 5.10
C VAL A 25 6.51 -5.97 3.67
N ILE A 26 5.26 -6.30 3.32
CA ILE A 26 4.90 -6.69 1.94
C ILE A 26 5.14 -5.54 0.97
N LEU A 27 4.83 -4.30 1.36
CA LEU A 27 5.06 -3.13 0.52
C LEU A 27 6.56 -2.92 0.23
N ILE A 28 7.42 -3.07 1.24
CA ILE A 28 8.89 -3.04 1.05
C ILE A 28 9.35 -4.18 0.13
N LEU A 29 8.83 -5.40 0.32
CA LEU A 29 9.17 -6.53 -0.53
C LEU A 29 8.73 -6.31 -1.99
N LEU A 30 7.55 -5.73 -2.21
CA LEU A 30 7.07 -5.37 -3.56
C LEU A 30 8.02 -4.37 -4.21
N PHE A 31 8.45 -3.33 -3.47
CA PHE A 31 9.41 -2.36 -3.97
C PHE A 31 10.75 -3.01 -4.33
N LEU A 32 11.27 -3.91 -3.50
CA LEU A 32 12.50 -4.66 -3.81
C LEU A 32 12.34 -5.55 -5.05
N ILE A 33 11.25 -6.32 -5.14
CA ILE A 33 10.96 -7.16 -6.30
C ILE A 33 10.90 -6.31 -7.56
N GLU A 34 10.24 -5.16 -7.50
CA GLU A 34 10.13 -4.24 -8.61
C GLU A 34 11.49 -3.74 -9.10
N ILE A 35 12.40 -3.36 -8.18
CA ILE A 35 13.79 -3.02 -8.53
C ILE A 35 14.47 -4.18 -9.26
N PHE A 36 14.38 -5.41 -8.71
CA PHE A 36 15.03 -6.58 -9.33
C PHE A 36 14.43 -6.95 -10.69
N VAL A 37 13.11 -6.82 -10.85
CA VAL A 37 12.41 -7.06 -12.11
C VAL A 37 12.83 -5.99 -13.14
N PHE A 38 12.90 -4.73 -12.73
CA PHE A 38 13.37 -3.66 -13.61
C PHE A 38 14.81 -3.89 -14.07
N TRP A 39 15.69 -4.19 -13.12
CA TRP A 39 17.09 -4.51 -13.41
C TRP A 39 17.23 -5.75 -14.32
N GLY A 40 16.43 -6.80 -14.08
CA GLY A 40 16.46 -8.02 -14.88
C GLY A 40 15.93 -7.85 -16.31
N ILE A 41 14.92 -7.00 -16.52
CA ILE A 41 14.34 -6.76 -17.85
C ILE A 41 15.19 -5.76 -18.65
N TYR A 42 15.65 -4.69 -18.01
CA TYR A 42 16.25 -3.54 -18.68
C TYR A 42 17.78 -3.47 -18.57
N GLY A 43 18.39 -4.33 -17.76
CA GLY A 43 19.83 -4.41 -17.56
C GLY A 43 20.41 -3.25 -16.75
N GLU A 44 21.72 -3.05 -16.88
CA GLU A 44 22.48 -2.00 -16.17
C GLU A 44 22.91 -0.85 -17.09
N GLY A 45 23.16 0.32 -16.50
CA GLY A 45 23.84 1.43 -17.16
C GLY A 45 22.94 2.32 -18.03
N ALA A 46 23.47 2.80 -19.16
CA ALA A 46 22.85 3.86 -19.96
C ALA A 46 21.47 3.49 -20.54
N THR A 47 21.20 2.19 -20.73
CA THR A 47 19.92 1.69 -21.22
C THR A 47 18.84 1.76 -20.15
N ALA A 48 19.16 1.35 -18.92
CA ALA A 48 18.24 1.45 -17.78
C ALA A 48 17.93 2.91 -17.44
N SER A 49 18.94 3.78 -17.49
CA SER A 49 18.77 5.24 -17.28
C SER A 49 17.78 5.85 -18.27
N ARG A 50 17.88 5.49 -19.56
CA ARG A 50 16.99 6.01 -20.60
C ARG A 50 15.56 5.48 -20.45
N ILE A 51 15.39 4.29 -19.87
CA ILE A 51 14.08 3.67 -19.65
C ILE A 51 13.43 4.22 -18.37
N SER A 52 14.20 4.53 -17.33
CA SER A 52 13.68 5.21 -16.14
C SER A 52 13.17 6.63 -16.40
N GLU A 53 13.66 7.28 -17.46
CA GLU A 53 13.18 8.60 -17.91
C GLU A 53 11.81 8.54 -18.62
N ILE A 54 11.27 7.35 -18.89
CA ILE A 54 9.98 7.22 -19.56
C ILE A 54 8.85 7.42 -18.54
N TRP A 55 7.94 8.35 -18.83
CA TRP A 55 6.85 8.74 -17.92
C TRP A 55 6.01 7.59 -17.38
N TYR A 56 5.70 6.55 -18.18
CA TYR A 56 4.91 5.42 -17.70
C TYR A 56 5.73 4.45 -16.82
N VAL A 57 7.05 4.41 -16.99
CA VAL A 57 7.95 3.62 -16.14
C VAL A 57 8.00 4.25 -14.76
N GLU A 58 8.17 5.56 -14.68
CA GLU A 58 8.13 6.31 -13.43
C GLU A 58 6.80 6.08 -12.69
N ILE A 59 5.66 6.14 -13.40
CA ILE A 59 4.35 5.86 -12.80
C ILE A 59 4.25 4.42 -12.25
N ILE A 60 4.77 3.44 -12.99
CA ILE A 60 4.76 2.05 -12.53
C ILE A 60 5.58 1.93 -11.25
N LEU A 61 6.83 2.38 -11.27
CA LEU A 61 7.76 2.31 -10.14
C LEU A 61 7.23 3.01 -8.88
N ASP A 62 6.60 4.17 -9.05
CA ASP A 62 6.15 4.99 -7.92
C ASP A 62 4.79 4.55 -7.35
N TYR A 63 3.88 4.09 -8.21
CA TYR A 63 2.46 3.92 -7.84
C TYR A 63 2.00 2.46 -7.85
N LEU A 64 2.66 1.55 -8.56
CA LEU A 64 2.23 0.16 -8.65
C LEU A 64 2.18 -0.54 -7.27
N PRO A 65 3.19 -0.40 -6.38
CA PRO A 65 3.15 -1.04 -5.06
C PRO A 65 1.94 -0.60 -4.23
N ILE A 66 1.65 0.71 -4.21
CA ILE A 66 0.49 1.23 -3.47
C ILE A 66 -0.83 0.84 -4.11
N VAL A 67 -0.91 0.78 -5.44
CA VAL A 67 -2.13 0.33 -6.13
C VAL A 67 -2.44 -1.12 -5.78
N ILE A 68 -1.42 -2.00 -5.74
CA ILE A 68 -1.58 -3.41 -5.35
C ILE A 68 -2.05 -3.52 -3.91
N ILE A 69 -1.37 -2.86 -2.97
CA ILE A 69 -1.69 -2.95 -1.54
C ILE A 69 -3.03 -2.27 -1.21
N GLY A 70 -3.29 -1.10 -1.80
CA GLY A 70 -4.53 -0.36 -1.66
C GLY A 70 -5.71 -1.14 -2.24
N GLY A 71 -5.56 -1.73 -3.42
CA GLY A 71 -6.56 -2.61 -4.03
C GLY A 71 -6.87 -3.82 -3.16
N TYR A 72 -5.85 -4.46 -2.58
CA TYR A 72 -6.03 -5.57 -1.64
C TYR A 72 -6.82 -5.14 -0.38
N LEU A 73 -6.49 -3.98 0.20
CA LEU A 73 -7.22 -3.43 1.34
C LEU A 73 -8.67 -3.14 1.00
N ILE A 74 -8.94 -2.52 -0.16
CA ILE A 74 -10.30 -2.27 -0.66
C ILE A 74 -11.07 -3.59 -0.80
N TYR A 75 -10.48 -4.60 -1.44
CA TYR A 75 -11.08 -5.93 -1.55
C TYR A 75 -11.42 -6.53 -0.18
N GLN A 76 -10.48 -6.47 0.78
CA GLN A 76 -10.71 -6.96 2.13
C GLN A 76 -11.79 -6.16 2.88
N ILE A 77 -11.91 -4.86 2.64
CA ILE A 77 -12.98 -4.01 3.20
C ILE A 77 -14.34 -4.52 2.73
N PHE A 78 -14.52 -4.71 1.41
CA PHE A 78 -15.76 -5.22 0.83
C PHE A 78 -16.07 -6.64 1.29
N LYS A 79 -15.08 -7.53 1.28
CA LYS A 79 -15.22 -8.91 1.75
C LYS A 79 -15.68 -8.97 3.22
N ASN A 80 -14.96 -8.27 4.11
CA ASN A 80 -15.28 -8.27 5.54
C ASN A 80 -16.63 -7.59 5.83
N PHE A 81 -17.01 -6.59 5.03
CA PHE A 81 -18.33 -5.97 5.16
C PHE A 81 -19.46 -6.94 4.80
N ASN A 82 -19.32 -7.69 3.70
CA ASN A 82 -20.28 -8.72 3.29
C ASN A 82 -20.38 -9.87 4.30
N GLU A 83 -19.26 -10.27 4.90
CA GLU A 83 -19.20 -11.29 5.96
C GLU A 83 -19.65 -10.76 7.34
N GLN A 84 -20.15 -9.52 7.45
CA GLN A 84 -20.54 -8.86 8.70
C GLN A 84 -19.40 -8.73 9.74
N LYS A 85 -18.15 -8.83 9.29
CA LYS A 85 -16.92 -8.60 10.05
C LYS A 85 -16.59 -7.09 10.10
N PHE A 86 -17.44 -6.35 10.81
CA PHE A 86 -17.40 -4.89 10.82
C PHE A 86 -16.14 -4.32 11.49
N ILE A 87 -15.56 -5.03 12.47
CA ILE A 87 -14.35 -4.59 13.18
C ILE A 87 -13.15 -4.67 12.25
N GLU A 88 -13.05 -5.74 11.48
CA GLU A 88 -11.98 -5.99 10.52
C GLU A 88 -12.12 -5.09 9.30
N SER A 89 -13.34 -4.85 8.81
CA SER A 89 -13.60 -3.89 7.75
C SER A 89 -13.20 -2.46 8.18
N LYS A 90 -13.60 -2.03 9.39
CA LYS A 90 -13.19 -0.73 9.96
C LYS A 90 -11.67 -0.62 10.11
N THR A 91 -11.03 -1.68 10.58
CA THR A 91 -9.56 -1.76 10.70
C THR A 91 -8.90 -1.52 9.35
N ASN A 92 -9.34 -2.24 8.32
CA ASN A 92 -8.76 -2.10 6.98
C ASN A 92 -9.01 -0.72 6.37
N ILE A 93 -10.16 -0.09 6.65
CA ILE A 93 -10.43 1.31 6.27
C ILE A 93 -9.41 2.24 6.92
N ILE A 94 -9.18 2.10 8.24
CA ILE A 94 -8.19 2.92 8.96
C ILE A 94 -6.79 2.69 8.38
N THR A 95 -6.39 1.44 8.16
CA THR A 95 -5.09 1.11 7.54
C THR A 95 -4.95 1.71 6.15
N LEU A 96 -6.00 1.68 5.32
CA LEU A 96 -5.99 2.29 3.99
C LEU A 96 -5.83 3.81 4.05
N VAL A 97 -6.51 4.48 4.98
CA VAL A 97 -6.36 5.93 5.19
C VAL A 97 -4.94 6.29 5.61
N ILE A 98 -4.36 5.54 6.56
CA ILE A 98 -2.97 5.75 6.99
C ILE A 98 -2.00 5.56 5.82
N LEU A 99 -2.18 4.49 5.02
CA LEU A 99 -1.36 4.21 3.85
C LEU A 99 -1.41 5.38 2.85
N ILE A 100 -2.60 5.90 2.55
CA ILE A 100 -2.78 7.04 1.64
C ILE A 100 -2.08 8.29 2.19
N ILE A 101 -2.22 8.59 3.48
CA ILE A 101 -1.56 9.75 4.11
C ILE A 101 -0.04 9.63 4.01
N ILE A 102 0.53 8.46 4.37
CA ILE A 102 1.97 8.22 4.27
C ILE A 102 2.46 8.39 2.83
N PHE A 103 1.70 7.88 1.86
CA PHE A 103 2.05 7.98 0.45
C PHE A 103 1.98 9.41 -0.10
N LEU A 104 1.01 10.21 0.33
CA LEU A 104 0.92 11.61 -0.04
C LEU A 104 2.10 12.43 0.53
N MET A 105 2.60 12.05 1.71
CA MET A 105 3.76 12.67 2.36
C MET A 105 5.12 12.08 1.91
N ARG A 106 5.14 11.20 0.90
CA ARG A 106 6.35 10.44 0.54
C ARG A 106 7.52 11.34 0.16
N ASN A 107 7.24 12.44 -0.53
CA ASN A 107 8.27 13.35 -1.04
C ASN A 107 8.92 14.13 0.10
N GLU A 108 8.11 14.61 1.06
CA GLU A 108 8.57 15.29 2.26
C GLU A 108 9.37 14.35 3.16
N ILE A 109 8.94 13.09 3.27
CA ILE A 109 9.68 12.06 4.01
C ILE A 109 11.04 11.78 3.34
N GLN A 110 11.08 11.67 2.01
CA GLN A 110 12.34 11.49 1.28
C GLN A 110 13.29 12.67 1.49
N GLN A 111 12.79 13.91 1.42
CA GLN A 111 13.59 15.13 1.65
C GLN A 111 14.10 15.29 3.10
N LEU A 112 13.48 14.61 4.07
CA LEU A 112 13.96 14.60 5.45
C LEU A 112 15.08 13.57 5.68
N ILE A 113 15.15 12.53 4.84
CA ILE A 113 16.10 11.43 4.96
C ILE A 113 17.38 11.68 4.14
N PHE A 114 17.26 12.38 3.01
CA PHE A 114 18.34 12.69 2.06
C PHE A 114 18.60 14.20 2.00
#